data_AF-A0A915LUZ9-F1
#
_entry.id   AF-A0A915LUZ9-F1
#
_cell.length_a   1.000
_cell.length_b   1.000
_cell.length_c   1.000
_cell.angle_alpha   90.00
_cell.angle_beta   90.00
_cell.angle_gamma   90.00
#
_symmetry.space_group_name_H-M   'P 1'
#
loop_
_entity.id
_entity.type
_entity.pdbx_description
1 polymer ?
#
loop_
_entity_poly.entity_id
_entity_poly.type
_entity_poly.pdbx_seq_one_letter_code
_entity_poly.pdbx_strand_id
1 'polypeptide(L)'
;MPLSLPYDDGPVPKIMLTWGEHKQFSSVNPDVSEVVNLGSLVEREVSITQIKKAYTIKECIDAYTTKEQLSEQDSWFCPNCKTHQRAFKKLDLWSLPQILIIHLKRFLYSRYSREKIETEIDIPVKGLDLGDKVRDPSQKEEKYDLIGISNHSGGLGSGHYTARALNNNTWCEFNDSSAYALNTPPG
;
A
#
# COMPACT_ATOMS: atom_id res chain seq x y z
N MET A 1 -34.22 -18.57 -29.69
CA MET A 1 -32.92 -17.90 -29.90
C MET A 1 -32.38 -17.54 -28.53
N PRO A 2 -31.35 -18.20 -28.00
CA PRO A 2 -30.79 -17.83 -26.71
C PRO A 2 -29.79 -16.68 -26.90
N LEU A 3 -30.01 -15.59 -26.18
CA LEU A 3 -29.10 -14.46 -26.05
C LEU A 3 -27.83 -14.92 -25.31
N SER A 4 -26.70 -14.84 -25.99
CA SER A 4 -25.37 -15.00 -25.39
C SER A 4 -25.12 -13.90 -24.37
N LEU A 5 -24.78 -14.28 -23.14
CA LEU A 5 -24.25 -13.38 -22.11
C LEU A 5 -22.94 -12.75 -22.60
N PRO A 6 -22.69 -11.45 -22.41
CA PRO A 6 -21.41 -10.86 -22.75
C PRO A 6 -20.38 -11.23 -21.67
N TYR A 7 -19.35 -11.95 -22.11
CA TYR A 7 -17.95 -11.86 -21.67
C TYR A 7 -17.69 -12.00 -20.16
N ASP A 8 -17.35 -13.23 -19.76
CA ASP A 8 -16.69 -13.55 -18.50
C ASP A 8 -15.23 -13.08 -18.58
N ASP A 9 -14.96 -11.83 -18.16
CA ASP A 9 -13.61 -11.41 -17.82
C ASP A 9 -13.22 -12.19 -16.57
N GLY A 10 -12.31 -13.14 -16.75
CA GLY A 10 -11.74 -13.93 -15.67
C GLY A 10 -11.22 -13.08 -14.51
N PRO A 11 -10.82 -13.69 -13.39
CA PRO A 11 -10.50 -13.00 -12.13
C PRO A 11 -9.52 -11.83 -12.29
N VAL A 12 -10.04 -10.61 -12.49
CA VAL A 12 -9.23 -9.39 -12.60
C VAL A 12 -8.57 -9.14 -11.24
N PRO A 13 -7.25 -8.90 -11.19
CA PRO A 13 -6.59 -8.54 -9.96
C PRO A 13 -7.04 -7.16 -9.44
N LYS A 14 -7.31 -7.04 -8.13
CA LYS A 14 -7.97 -5.87 -7.49
C LYS A 14 -7.11 -5.25 -6.39
N ILE A 15 -7.02 -3.92 -6.32
CA ILE A 15 -6.33 -3.22 -5.22
C ILE A 15 -7.32 -2.63 -4.20
N MET A 16 -7.08 -2.88 -2.91
CA MET A 16 -7.73 -2.20 -1.80
C MET A 16 -6.71 -1.43 -0.97
N LEU A 17 -6.93 -0.12 -0.82
CA LEU A 17 -6.06 0.72 -0.01
C LEU A 17 -6.65 0.89 1.38
N THR A 18 -5.84 0.73 2.41
CA THR A 18 -6.26 0.92 3.80
C THR A 18 -5.33 1.86 4.54
N TRP A 19 -5.81 2.47 5.63
CA TRP A 19 -4.99 3.09 6.68
C TRP A 19 -5.33 2.42 8.01
N GLY A 20 -4.34 2.24 8.88
CA GLY A 20 -4.59 1.71 10.22
C GLY A 20 -3.49 2.03 11.21
N GLU A 21 -3.86 2.06 12.49
CA GLU A 21 -2.90 2.02 13.59
C GLU A 21 -2.30 0.61 13.70
N HIS A 22 -0.99 0.54 13.98
CA HIS A 22 -0.32 -0.73 14.28
C HIS A 22 -0.95 -1.39 15.52
N LYS A 23 -1.56 -2.55 15.34
CA LYS A 23 -1.42 -3.66 16.28
C LYS A 23 -0.79 -4.82 15.53
N GLN A 24 0.31 -5.34 16.09
CA GLN A 24 1.00 -6.52 15.60
C GLN A 24 -0.01 -7.62 15.25
N PHE A 25 0.05 -8.14 14.03
CA PHE A 25 -0.54 -9.44 13.71
C PHE A 25 0.58 -10.47 13.62
N SER A 26 0.66 -11.29 14.66
CA SER A 26 1.20 -12.64 14.58
C SER A 26 0.26 -13.49 13.71
N SER A 27 0.86 -14.24 12.78
CA SER A 27 0.29 -15.37 12.03
C SER A 27 -1.10 -15.19 11.42
N VAL A 28 -1.16 -15.01 10.10
CA VAL A 28 -2.37 -15.32 9.31
C VAL A 28 -1.98 -16.33 8.23
N ASN A 29 -2.82 -17.37 8.09
CA ASN A 29 -2.74 -18.48 7.14
C ASN A 29 -2.61 -18.02 5.67
N PRO A 30 -2.02 -18.85 4.79
CA PRO A 30 -1.56 -18.46 3.45
C PRO A 30 -2.63 -18.40 2.35
N ASP A 31 -3.92 -18.24 2.69
CA ASP A 31 -4.95 -18.05 1.67
C ASP A 31 -5.61 -16.69 1.83
N VAL A 32 -5.66 -15.97 0.70
CA VAL A 32 -6.30 -14.68 0.38
C VAL A 32 -5.78 -13.42 1.11
N SER A 33 -5.06 -12.60 0.32
CA SER A 33 -4.60 -11.21 0.56
C SER A 33 -3.21 -11.05 1.20
N GLU A 34 -2.29 -10.43 0.44
CA GLU A 34 -1.01 -9.93 0.94
C GLU A 34 -1.16 -8.44 1.26
N VAL A 35 -0.72 -8.04 2.46
CA VAL A 35 -0.73 -6.64 2.92
C VAL A 35 0.68 -6.07 2.77
N VAL A 36 0.88 -5.22 1.76
CA VAL A 36 2.14 -4.48 1.58
C VAL A 36 2.10 -3.23 2.45
N ASN A 37 2.93 -3.20 3.49
CA ASN A 37 3.09 -2.05 4.37
C ASN A 37 4.18 -1.10 3.83
N LEU A 38 3.78 -0.07 3.08
CA LEU A 38 4.71 0.91 2.54
C LEU A 38 5.16 1.87 3.66
N GLY A 39 6.30 1.55 4.26
CA GLY A 39 6.92 2.30 5.34
C GLY A 39 7.63 3.58 4.86
N SER A 40 7.24 4.70 5.47
CA SER A 40 8.02 5.94 5.70
C SER A 40 9.12 6.26 4.69
N LEU A 41 8.78 7.08 3.68
CA LEU A 41 9.73 8.00 3.03
C LEU A 41 10.38 9.01 4.01
N VAL A 42 10.08 8.93 5.31
CA VAL A 42 10.35 9.98 6.32
C VAL A 42 11.39 9.55 7.37
N GLU A 43 11.85 8.30 7.38
CA GLU A 43 12.95 7.87 8.27
C GLU A 43 14.35 8.13 7.68
N ARG A 44 14.44 8.49 6.40
CA ARG A 44 15.70 8.96 5.82
C ARG A 44 15.86 10.43 6.16
N GLU A 45 17.02 10.83 6.68
CA GLU A 45 17.47 12.22 6.67
C GLU A 45 17.51 12.70 5.21
N VAL A 46 16.35 13.14 4.70
CA VAL A 46 16.26 13.81 3.42
C VAL A 46 16.88 15.18 3.65
N SER A 47 18.09 15.38 3.09
CA SER A 47 18.58 16.73 2.83
C SER A 47 17.44 17.53 2.23
N ILE A 48 17.03 18.59 2.92
CA ILE A 48 15.90 19.47 2.62
C ILE A 48 16.21 20.22 1.33
N THR A 49 16.18 19.54 0.18
CA THR A 49 16.58 20.14 -1.09
C THR A 49 15.64 19.81 -2.24
N GLN A 50 14.51 19.14 -2.01
CA GLN A 50 13.34 19.16 -2.90
C GLN A 50 12.15 18.45 -2.23
N ILE A 51 11.20 19.22 -1.66
CA ILE A 51 9.90 18.68 -1.27
C ILE A 51 9.14 18.40 -2.57
N LYS A 52 9.11 17.15 -3.02
CA LYS A 52 8.21 16.73 -4.11
C LYS A 52 6.77 16.90 -3.62
N LYS A 53 5.95 17.58 -4.43
CA LYS A 53 4.54 17.88 -4.11
C LYS A 53 3.65 16.62 -4.12
N ALA A 54 4.02 15.61 -4.92
CA ALA A 54 3.33 14.33 -5.02
C ALA A 54 4.31 13.21 -5.39
N TYR A 55 3.98 11.97 -5.02
CA TYR A 55 4.68 10.74 -5.43
C TYR A 55 3.70 9.78 -6.11
N THR A 56 4.20 8.87 -6.93
CA THR A 56 3.38 7.77 -7.48
C THR A 56 3.39 6.56 -6.54
N ILE A 57 2.37 5.71 -6.63
CA ILE A 57 2.35 4.44 -5.87
C ILE A 57 3.55 3.53 -6.20
N LYS A 58 4.03 3.56 -7.45
CA LYS A 58 5.23 2.82 -7.88
C LYS A 58 6.48 3.32 -7.16
N GLU A 59 6.66 4.63 -7.03
CA GLU A 59 7.77 5.20 -6.25
C GLU A 59 7.73 4.77 -4.79
N CYS A 60 6.54 4.65 -4.18
CA CYS A 60 6.41 4.13 -2.82
C CYS A 60 6.80 2.65 -2.73
N ILE A 61 6.42 1.82 -3.71
CA ILE A 61 6.83 0.41 -3.79
C ILE A 61 8.35 0.27 -3.98
N ASP A 62 8.93 1.13 -4.82
CA ASP A 62 10.38 1.18 -5.02
C ASP A 62 11.10 1.56 -3.72
N ALA A 63 10.58 2.53 -2.96
CA ALA A 63 11.11 2.88 -1.66
C ALA A 63 11.04 1.70 -0.67
N TYR A 64 9.94 0.95 -0.66
CA TYR A 64 9.77 -0.22 0.20
C TYR A 64 10.74 -1.37 -0.12
N THR A 65 11.09 -1.54 -1.40
CA THR A 65 12.00 -2.61 -1.86
C THR A 65 13.48 -2.15 -1.93
N THR A 66 13.75 -0.90 -1.57
CA THR A 66 15.10 -0.36 -1.54
C THR A 66 15.91 -1.00 -0.42
N LYS A 67 17.16 -1.37 -0.71
CA LYS A 67 18.10 -1.91 0.27
C LYS A 67 18.38 -0.85 1.36
N GLU A 68 18.22 -1.23 2.61
CA GLU A 68 18.44 -0.38 3.78
C GLU A 68 19.49 -1.00 4.71
N GLN A 69 20.17 -0.18 5.50
CA GLN A 69 21.09 -0.66 6.53
C GLN A 69 20.36 -0.69 7.87
N LEU A 70 20.46 -1.80 8.59
CA LEU A 70 19.86 -1.91 9.92
C LEU A 70 20.51 -0.91 10.90
N SER A 71 19.66 -0.38 11.77
CA SER A 71 20.06 0.46 12.89
C SER A 71 20.88 -0.35 13.90
N GLU A 72 21.45 0.33 14.89
CA GLU A 72 22.12 -0.36 16.00
C GLU A 72 21.12 -1.11 16.88
N GLN A 73 19.92 -0.53 17.06
CA GLN A 73 18.85 -1.09 17.87
C GLN A 73 18.20 -2.32 17.23
N ASP A 74 18.23 -2.42 15.89
CA ASP A 74 17.67 -3.53 15.11
C ASP A 74 18.76 -4.38 14.42
N SER A 75 19.97 -4.37 14.98
CA SER A 75 21.12 -5.06 14.40
C SER A 75 20.93 -6.58 14.34
N TRP A 76 21.33 -7.17 13.22
CA TRP A 76 21.17 -8.61 12.97
C TRP A 76 22.30 -9.41 13.64
N PHE A 77 21.95 -10.46 14.37
CA PHE A 77 22.95 -11.37 14.93
C PHE A 77 23.53 -12.26 13.83
N CYS A 78 24.82 -12.06 13.52
CA CYS A 78 25.49 -12.85 12.50
C CYS A 78 25.94 -14.21 13.08
N PRO A 79 25.43 -15.35 12.56
CA PRO A 79 25.79 -16.67 13.09
C PRO A 79 27.25 -17.05 12.83
N ASN A 80 27.92 -16.39 11.89
CA ASN A 80 29.35 -16.58 11.60
C ASN A 80 30.24 -15.73 12.52
N CYS A 81 29.93 -14.43 12.65
CA CYS A 81 30.71 -13.51 13.49
C CYS A 81 30.42 -13.67 14.99
N LYS A 82 29.34 -14.36 15.37
CA LYS A 82 28.86 -14.54 16.75
C LYS A 82 28.62 -13.21 17.48
N THR A 83 28.23 -12.17 16.75
CA THR A 83 27.96 -10.84 17.28
C THR A 83 26.93 -10.11 16.44
N HIS A 84 26.33 -9.06 16.99
CA HIS A 84 25.40 -8.19 16.30
C HIS A 84 26.12 -7.32 15.25
N GLN A 85 25.54 -7.25 14.06
CA GLN A 85 26.07 -6.55 12.91
C GLN A 85 24.98 -5.67 12.29
N ARG A 86 25.38 -4.48 11.84
CA ARG A 86 24.53 -3.58 11.06
C ARG A 86 24.46 -4.05 9.61
N ALA A 87 23.80 -5.19 9.42
CA ALA A 87 23.61 -5.81 8.12
C ALA A 87 22.73 -4.94 7.22
N PHE A 88 22.82 -5.19 5.91
CA PHE A 88 21.88 -4.62 4.97
C PHE A 88 20.69 -5.56 4.79
N LYS A 89 19.49 -5.00 4.86
CA LYS A 89 18.22 -5.67 4.60
C LYS A 89 17.67 -5.17 3.27
N LYS A 90 17.05 -6.07 2.51
CA LYS A 90 16.31 -5.71 1.31
C LYS A 90 15.06 -6.57 1.27
N LEU A 91 13.94 -5.95 0.91
CA LEU A 91 12.68 -6.63 0.64
C LEU A 91 12.47 -6.66 -0.87
N ASP A 92 11.94 -7.76 -1.38
CA ASP A 92 11.58 -7.94 -2.78
C ASP A 92 10.19 -8.57 -2.84
N LEU A 93 9.38 -8.17 -3.81
CA LEU A 93 8.07 -8.78 -4.05
C LEU A 93 8.29 -10.05 -4.87
N TRP A 94 8.02 -11.21 -4.28
CA TRP A 94 8.23 -12.48 -4.98
C TRP A 94 7.14 -12.73 -6.02
N SER A 95 5.88 -12.68 -5.61
CA SER A 95 4.67 -12.89 -6.39
C SER A 95 3.59 -11.92 -5.92
N LEU A 96 2.59 -11.62 -6.74
CA LEU A 96 1.46 -10.77 -6.34
C LEU A 96 0.14 -11.55 -6.28
N PRO A 97 -0.72 -11.26 -5.28
CA PRO A 97 -2.02 -11.90 -5.13
C PRO A 97 -3.05 -11.31 -6.08
N GLN A 98 -4.13 -12.06 -6.34
CA GLN A 98 -5.28 -11.53 -7.09
C GLN A 98 -5.86 -10.28 -6.41
N ILE A 99 -5.96 -10.24 -5.08
CA ILE A 99 -6.39 -9.04 -4.36
C ILE A 99 -5.19 -8.50 -3.57
N LEU A 100 -4.66 -7.36 -4.00
CA LEU A 100 -3.51 -6.71 -3.41
C LEU A 100 -3.97 -5.60 -2.45
N ILE A 101 -3.59 -5.70 -1.18
CA ILE A 101 -3.88 -4.66 -0.20
C ILE A 101 -2.64 -3.83 0.00
N ILE A 102 -2.72 -2.53 -0.28
CA ILE A 102 -1.60 -1.61 -0.07
C ILE A 102 -1.94 -0.68 1.10
N HIS A 103 -1.11 -0.76 2.14
CA HIS A 103 -1.18 0.12 3.29
C HIS A 103 -0.08 1.16 3.20
N LEU A 104 -0.47 2.43 3.16
CA LEU A 104 0.44 3.56 3.15
C LEU A 104 0.69 4.03 4.59
N LYS A 105 1.92 3.86 5.11
CA LYS A 105 2.29 4.19 6.50
C LYS A 105 2.39 5.71 6.70
N ARG A 106 1.25 6.38 6.83
CA ARG A 106 1.17 7.84 7.01
C ARG A 106 1.36 8.33 8.43
N PHE A 107 1.23 7.46 9.43
CA PHE A 107 1.27 7.87 10.82
C PHE A 107 2.67 7.71 11.40
N LEU A 108 3.23 8.81 11.89
CA LEU A 108 4.52 8.88 12.55
C LEU A 108 4.31 9.08 14.04
N TYR A 109 4.93 8.21 14.82
CA TYR A 109 4.93 8.28 16.28
C TYR A 109 6.35 8.50 16.75
N SER A 110 6.58 9.62 17.44
CA SER A 110 7.79 9.86 18.20
C SER A 110 7.44 9.98 19.68
N ARG A 111 8.46 10.06 20.55
CA ARG A 111 8.22 10.30 21.99
C ARG A 111 7.51 11.63 22.26
N TYR A 112 7.59 12.58 21.34
CA TYR A 112 7.15 13.96 21.56
C TYR A 112 6.08 14.43 20.56
N SER A 113 5.92 13.72 19.44
CA SER A 113 5.00 14.11 18.37
C SER A 113 4.23 12.92 17.81
N ARG A 114 3.04 13.23 17.32
CA ARG A 114 2.14 12.33 16.61
C ARG A 114 1.73 13.05 15.35
N GLU A 115 2.29 12.66 14.22
CA GLU A 115 2.19 13.38 12.97
C GLU A 115 1.60 12.49 11.88
N LYS A 116 0.82 13.10 10.98
CA LYS A 116 0.29 12.46 9.80
C LYS A 116 0.98 13.03 8.57
N ILE A 117 1.53 12.16 7.74
CA ILE A 117 2.09 12.50 6.44
C ILE A 117 0.92 12.76 5.49
N GLU A 118 0.74 14.01 5.08
CA GLU A 118 -0.35 14.43 4.19
C GLU A 118 0.06 14.50 2.71
N THR A 119 1.28 14.04 2.38
CA THR A 119 1.78 14.02 0.99
C THR A 119 0.84 13.28 0.05
N GLU A 120 0.46 13.93 -1.05
CA GLU A 120 -0.38 13.33 -2.08
C GLU A 120 0.35 12.16 -2.76
N ILE A 121 -0.36 11.06 -2.96
CA ILE A 121 0.13 9.89 -3.70
C ILE A 121 -0.80 9.67 -4.88
N ASP A 122 -0.24 9.72 -6.08
CA ASP A 122 -0.94 9.43 -7.33
C ASP A 122 -1.10 7.91 -7.49
N ILE A 123 -2.36 7.48 -7.61
CA ILE A 123 -2.75 6.07 -7.70
C ILE A 123 -3.71 5.93 -8.88
N PRO A 124 -3.30 5.23 -9.96
CA PRO A 124 -4.16 5.08 -11.12
C PRO A 124 -5.37 4.19 -10.76
N VAL A 125 -6.57 4.65 -11.12
CA VAL A 125 -7.82 3.90 -10.90
C VAL A 125 -7.84 2.60 -11.71
N LYS A 126 -7.21 2.59 -12.89
CA LYS A 126 -7.14 1.43 -13.77
C LYS A 126 -5.73 1.18 -14.29
N GLY A 127 -5.40 -0.08 -14.51
CA GLY A 127 -4.20 -0.49 -15.21
C GLY A 127 -2.89 -0.17 -14.48
N LEU A 128 -2.87 -0.26 -13.14
CA LEU A 128 -1.61 -0.22 -12.41
C LEU A 128 -0.80 -1.47 -12.73
N ASP A 129 0.18 -1.34 -13.62
CA ASP A 129 1.10 -2.42 -13.94
C ASP A 129 2.16 -2.56 -12.84
N LEU A 130 2.26 -3.72 -12.20
CA LEU A 130 3.30 -4.02 -11.19
C LEU A 130 4.24 -5.12 -11.64
N GLY A 131 4.15 -5.62 -12.89
CA GLY A 131 4.97 -6.73 -13.38
C GLY A 131 6.47 -6.45 -13.29
N ASP A 132 6.89 -5.19 -13.42
CA ASP A 132 8.29 -4.77 -13.27
C ASP A 132 8.82 -4.84 -11.83
N LYS A 133 7.93 -5.01 -10.85
CA LYS A 133 8.26 -5.06 -9.42
C LYS A 133 8.36 -6.48 -8.87
N VAL A 134 7.90 -7.48 -9.63
CA VAL A 134 7.81 -8.89 -9.20
C VAL A 134 9.05 -9.67 -9.60
N ARG A 135 9.51 -10.58 -8.74
CA ARG A 135 10.69 -11.43 -9.01
C ARG A 135 10.34 -12.72 -9.74
N ASP A 136 9.14 -13.25 -9.57
CA ASP A 136 8.66 -14.45 -10.25
C ASP A 136 8.60 -14.22 -11.78
N PRO A 137 9.41 -14.92 -12.58
CA PRO A 137 9.41 -14.78 -14.04
C PRO A 137 8.11 -15.20 -14.72
N SER A 138 7.21 -15.89 -14.03
CA SER A 138 5.90 -16.28 -14.54
C SER A 138 4.85 -15.17 -14.45
N GLN A 139 5.08 -14.15 -13.62
CA GLN A 139 4.16 -13.03 -13.36
C GLN A 139 4.71 -11.70 -13.92
N LYS A 140 4.72 -11.56 -15.25
CA LYS A 140 5.31 -10.39 -15.93
C LYS A 140 4.32 -9.30 -16.34
N GLU A 141 3.02 -9.58 -16.28
CA GLU A 141 1.97 -8.63 -16.71
C GLU A 141 0.86 -8.54 -15.66
N GLU A 142 1.25 -8.17 -14.43
CA GLU A 142 0.32 -8.04 -13.31
C GLU A 142 -0.27 -6.63 -13.25
N LYS A 143 -1.40 -6.44 -13.94
CA LYS A 143 -2.16 -5.18 -13.96
C LYS A 143 -3.31 -5.21 -12.97
N TYR A 144 -3.43 -4.14 -12.20
CA TYR A 144 -4.46 -3.99 -11.19
C TYR A 144 -5.38 -2.80 -11.44
N ASP A 145 -6.66 -3.02 -11.18
CA ASP A 145 -7.65 -1.95 -11.09
C ASP A 145 -7.97 -1.67 -9.61
N LEU A 146 -8.12 -0.39 -9.28
CA LEU A 146 -8.49 0.06 -7.95
C LEU A 146 -9.97 -0.22 -7.72
N ILE A 147 -10.30 -0.86 -6.60
CA ILE A 147 -11.68 -1.21 -6.25
C ILE A 147 -12.16 -0.57 -4.95
N GLY A 148 -11.23 -0.09 -4.13
CA GLY A 148 -11.52 0.39 -2.80
C GLY A 148 -10.40 1.23 -2.20
N ILE A 149 -10.79 2.28 -1.51
CA ILE A 149 -9.93 3.18 -0.76
C ILE A 149 -10.60 3.43 0.59
N SER A 150 -9.95 3.05 1.69
CA SER A 150 -10.22 3.69 2.98
C SER A 150 -9.58 5.07 2.93
N ASN A 151 -10.25 6.11 3.40
CA ASN A 151 -9.75 7.47 3.52
C ASN A 151 -9.69 7.84 5.00
N HIS A 152 -8.70 8.65 5.38
CA HIS A 152 -8.62 9.21 6.72
C HIS A 152 -8.46 10.74 6.65
N SER A 153 -9.35 11.49 7.28
CA SER A 153 -9.25 12.94 7.46
C SER A 153 -8.93 13.28 8.93
N GLY A 154 -8.30 14.43 9.17
CA GLY A 154 -7.83 14.81 10.50
C GLY A 154 -6.51 14.15 10.89
N GLY A 155 -6.15 14.31 12.17
CA GLY A 155 -4.87 13.88 12.75
C GLY A 155 -5.02 12.70 13.71
N LEU A 156 -3.92 12.26 14.33
CA LEU A 156 -3.92 11.07 15.21
C LEU A 156 -4.75 11.22 16.50
N GLY A 157 -5.00 12.46 16.95
CA GLY A 157 -5.78 12.71 18.17
C GLY A 157 -7.28 12.78 17.94
N SER A 158 -7.70 13.08 16.70
CA SER A 158 -9.10 13.15 16.26
C SER A 158 -9.10 13.13 14.74
N GLY A 159 -9.72 12.09 14.19
CA GLY A 159 -9.79 11.84 12.77
C GLY A 159 -11.05 11.07 12.41
N HIS A 160 -11.33 11.00 11.12
CA HIS A 160 -12.53 10.37 10.59
C HIS A 160 -12.18 9.47 9.42
N TYR A 161 -12.73 8.26 9.42
CA TYR A 161 -12.54 7.30 8.34
C TYR A 161 -13.76 7.25 7.45
N THR A 162 -13.54 7.37 6.14
CA THR A 162 -14.56 7.10 5.13
C THR A 162 -14.04 6.03 4.17
N ALA A 163 -14.90 5.47 3.33
CA ALA A 163 -14.48 4.55 2.28
C ALA A 163 -15.03 5.00 0.93
N ARG A 164 -14.22 4.85 -0.13
CA ARG A 164 -14.69 4.90 -1.51
C ARG A 164 -14.53 3.51 -2.09
N ALA A 165 -15.57 2.95 -2.67
CA ALA A 165 -15.52 1.63 -3.28
C ALA A 165 -16.33 1.55 -4.56
N LEU A 166 -15.88 0.70 -5.48
CA LEU A 166 -16.57 0.44 -6.74
C LEU A 166 -17.73 -0.52 -6.52
N ASN A 167 -18.95 -0.09 -6.83
CA ASN A 167 -20.18 -0.89 -6.74
C ASN A 167 -20.93 -0.83 -8.07
N ASN A 168 -21.10 -1.98 -8.75
CA ASN A 168 -21.78 -2.06 -10.06
C ASN A 168 -21.32 -0.99 -11.06
N ASN A 169 -19.99 -0.87 -11.25
CA ASN A 169 -19.35 0.13 -12.12
C ASN A 169 -19.56 1.60 -11.72
N THR A 170 -20.13 1.86 -10.55
CA THR A 170 -20.30 3.19 -9.98
C THR A 170 -19.45 3.32 -8.73
N TRP A 171 -18.61 4.35 -8.66
CA TRP A 171 -17.90 4.64 -7.42
C TRP A 171 -18.89 5.21 -6.41
N CYS A 172 -18.86 4.69 -5.18
CA CYS A 172 -19.64 5.20 -4.08
C CYS A 172 -18.73 5.64 -2.94
N GLU A 173 -19.12 6.69 -2.23
CA GLU A 173 -18.52 7.07 -0.96
C GLU A 173 -19.43 6.64 0.18
N PHE A 174 -18.82 6.02 1.18
CA PHE A 174 -19.44 5.47 2.37
C PHE A 174 -18.89 6.24 3.57
N ASN A 175 -19.77 6.94 4.26
CA ASN A 175 -19.46 7.77 5.40
C ASN A 175 -20.43 7.40 6.52
N ASP A 176 -19.97 6.56 7.45
CA ASP A 176 -20.77 5.95 8.51
C ASP A 176 -22.05 5.29 7.99
N SER A 177 -23.22 5.83 8.35
CA SER A 177 -24.54 5.33 7.93
C SER A 177 -24.98 5.86 6.56
N SER A 178 -24.19 6.72 5.92
CA SER A 178 -24.52 7.36 4.64
C SER A 178 -23.73 6.77 3.49
N ALA A 179 -24.39 6.54 2.36
CA ALA A 179 -23.75 6.11 1.12
C ALA A 179 -24.27 6.97 -0.04
N TYR A 180 -23.37 7.46 -0.89
CA TYR A 180 -23.74 8.23 -2.07
C TYR A 180 -22.88 7.85 -3.27
N ALA A 181 -23.51 7.83 -4.45
CA ALA A 181 -22.81 7.64 -5.71
C ALA A 181 -21.95 8.88 -6.03
N LEU A 182 -20.76 8.64 -6.58
CA LEU A 182 -19.84 9.66 -7.05
C LEU A 182 -20.01 9.84 -8.56
N ASN A 183 -19.94 11.10 -9.01
CA ASN A 183 -20.03 11.43 -10.43
C ASN A 183 -18.71 11.17 -11.18
N THR A 184 -17.61 11.02 -10.45
CA THR A 184 -16.27 10.76 -11.00
C THR A 184 -15.54 9.72 -10.16
N PRO A 185 -14.59 8.96 -10.75
CA PRO A 185 -13.70 8.10 -9.99
C PRO A 185 -12.88 8.88 -8.93
N PRO A 186 -12.41 8.21 -7.87
CA PRO A 186 -11.47 8.81 -6.92
C PRO A 186 -10.15 9.09 -7.64
N GLY A 187 -9.73 10.35 -7.65
CA GLY A 187 -8.38 10.77 -8.03
C GLY A 187 -7.48 10.83 -6.82
#